data_AF-A0A969E4N5-F1
#
_entry.id   AF-A0A969E4N5-F1
#
_cell.length_a   1.000
_cell.length_b   1.000
_cell.length_c   1.000
_cell.angle_alpha   90.00
_cell.angle_beta   90.00
_cell.angle_gamma   90.00
#
_symmetry.space_group_name_H-M   'P 1'
#
loop_
_entity.id
_entity.type
_entity.pdbx_description
1 polymer ?
#
loop_
_entity_poly.entity_id
_entity_poly.type
_entity_poly.pdbx_seq_one_letter_code
_entity_poly.pdbx_strand_id
1 'polypeptide(L)'
;MDTSITVGRVSTYSDFVKDTARYRAVTKILSDDKRRSTGTFSDMIDHIIVSNELSSSYISGSVGVGTSTSLNFIGAYLSTTTDHFPVWASFNPKRISTSTRELPMGQGIKNVYPNPTSGVLTIEFALDTEGLLEVRNLLGITLFSQKLKNAEGLRTQIVDIAAASSGLYLITLSTAKGVSTRLISKM
;
A
#
# COMPACT_ATOMS: atom_id res chain seq x y z
N MET A 1 -23.84 -6.62 -18.89
CA MET A 1 -22.74 -5.72 -18.51
C MET A 1 -21.76 -6.48 -17.64
N ASP A 2 -20.47 -6.23 -17.81
CA ASP A 2 -19.35 -6.86 -17.09
C ASP A 2 -19.25 -8.40 -17.26
N THR A 3 -19.81 -8.92 -18.36
CA THR A 3 -19.65 -10.33 -18.79
C THR A 3 -18.42 -10.48 -19.70
N SER A 4 -18.00 -11.72 -19.96
CA SER A 4 -16.91 -11.93 -20.92
C SER A 4 -17.33 -11.45 -22.30
N ILE A 5 -16.42 -10.79 -23.00
CA ILE A 5 -16.58 -10.46 -24.43
C ILE A 5 -16.43 -11.70 -25.32
N THR A 6 -15.91 -12.80 -24.79
CA THR A 6 -15.89 -14.10 -25.49
C THR A 6 -17.11 -14.91 -25.11
N VAL A 7 -17.94 -15.22 -26.11
CA VAL A 7 -19.17 -15.99 -25.95
C VAL A 7 -18.90 -17.32 -25.23
N GLY A 8 -19.73 -17.64 -24.24
CA GLY A 8 -19.65 -18.87 -23.46
C GLY A 8 -18.51 -18.91 -22.42
N ARG A 9 -17.74 -17.83 -22.25
CA ARG A 9 -16.70 -17.75 -21.22
C ARG A 9 -17.14 -16.92 -20.01
N VAL A 10 -16.61 -17.28 -18.85
CA VAL A 10 -16.75 -16.49 -17.62
C VAL A 10 -15.78 -15.31 -17.69
N SER A 11 -16.21 -14.15 -17.18
CA SER A 11 -15.35 -12.97 -17.09
C SER A 11 -14.31 -13.15 -15.99
N THR A 12 -13.04 -12.91 -16.30
CA THR A 12 -11.94 -12.90 -15.32
C THR A 12 -12.12 -11.78 -14.28
N TYR A 13 -12.84 -10.72 -14.64
CA TYR A 13 -13.23 -9.65 -13.71
C TYR A 13 -14.16 -10.15 -12.59
N SER A 14 -14.97 -11.18 -12.87
CA SER A 14 -16.03 -11.61 -11.95
C SER A 14 -15.51 -12.16 -10.62
N ASP A 15 -14.32 -12.78 -10.60
CA ASP A 15 -13.74 -13.32 -9.37
C ASP A 15 -13.33 -12.19 -8.41
N PHE A 16 -12.76 -11.10 -8.94
CA PHE A 16 -12.39 -9.91 -8.16
C PHE A 16 -13.60 -9.13 -7.65
N VAL A 17 -14.68 -9.06 -8.43
CA VAL A 17 -15.92 -8.39 -8.01
C VAL A 17 -16.62 -9.15 -6.89
N LYS A 18 -16.60 -10.48 -6.93
CA LYS A 18 -17.19 -11.33 -5.89
C LYS A 18 -16.40 -11.26 -4.58
N ASP A 19 -15.08 -11.13 -4.66
CA ASP A 19 -14.19 -11.06 -3.50
C ASP A 19 -14.10 -9.65 -2.88
N THR A 20 -15.25 -9.20 -2.37
CA THR A 20 -15.39 -7.87 -1.74
C THR A 20 -14.60 -7.72 -0.43
N ALA A 21 -14.09 -8.82 0.14
CA ALA A 21 -13.25 -8.79 1.33
C ALA A 21 -11.82 -8.30 1.01
N ARG A 22 -11.30 -8.65 -0.17
CA ARG A 22 -9.91 -8.33 -0.57
C ARG A 22 -9.82 -7.31 -1.70
N TYR A 23 -10.87 -7.13 -2.50
CA TYR A 23 -10.84 -6.27 -3.67
C TYR A 23 -12.05 -5.34 -3.75
N ARG A 24 -11.82 -4.19 -4.37
CA ARG A 24 -12.85 -3.22 -4.73
C ARG A 24 -12.67 -2.78 -6.17
N ALA A 25 -13.65 -3.09 -7.01
CA ALA A 25 -13.72 -2.56 -8.38
C ALA A 25 -14.23 -1.11 -8.36
N VAL A 26 -13.31 -0.15 -8.34
CA VAL A 26 -13.66 1.28 -8.14
C VAL A 26 -14.38 1.88 -9.35
N THR A 27 -14.18 1.34 -10.55
CA THR A 27 -14.85 1.79 -11.77
C THR A 27 -16.12 1.00 -12.11
N LYS A 28 -16.59 0.08 -11.24
CA LYS A 28 -17.84 -0.65 -11.49
C LYS A 28 -19.04 0.29 -11.70
N ILE A 29 -19.05 1.43 -11.02
CA ILE A 29 -20.09 2.46 -11.20
C ILE A 29 -20.18 2.97 -12.64
N LEU A 30 -19.09 2.97 -13.42
CA LEU A 30 -19.12 3.35 -14.83
C LEU A 30 -19.93 2.32 -15.65
N SER A 31 -19.88 1.04 -15.26
CA SER A 31 -20.77 0.04 -15.83
C SER A 31 -22.21 0.28 -15.42
N ASP A 32 -22.46 0.48 -14.13
CA ASP A 32 -23.83 0.71 -13.64
C ASP A 32 -24.49 1.95 -14.31
N ASP A 33 -23.68 2.95 -14.67
CA ASP A 33 -24.06 4.15 -15.42
C ASP A 33 -24.12 3.96 -16.96
N LYS A 34 -23.98 2.73 -17.46
CA LYS A 34 -24.02 2.36 -18.89
C LYS A 34 -22.99 3.12 -19.73
N ARG A 35 -21.82 3.40 -19.16
CA ARG A 35 -20.68 3.97 -19.91
C ARG A 35 -20.00 2.89 -20.74
N ARG A 36 -19.15 3.34 -21.68
CA ARG A 36 -18.31 2.47 -22.52
C ARG A 36 -16.85 2.87 -22.40
N SER A 37 -15.97 1.88 -22.48
CA SER A 37 -14.52 2.10 -22.52
C SER A 37 -13.90 1.88 -23.89
N THR A 38 -14.68 1.53 -24.92
CA THR A 38 -14.18 1.42 -26.30
C THR A 38 -15.06 2.13 -27.32
N GLY A 39 -14.53 2.32 -28.53
CA GLY A 39 -15.26 2.89 -29.65
C GLY A 39 -16.34 1.97 -30.22
N THR A 40 -16.13 0.65 -30.12
CA THR A 40 -16.90 -0.40 -30.82
C THR A 40 -17.77 -1.25 -29.89
N PHE A 41 -17.44 -1.32 -28.60
CA PHE A 41 -18.20 -2.05 -27.58
C PHE A 41 -18.99 -1.05 -26.73
N SER A 42 -20.26 -1.35 -26.46
CA SER A 42 -21.17 -0.44 -25.74
C SER A 42 -20.98 -0.45 -24.23
N ASP A 43 -20.26 -1.44 -23.70
CA ASP A 43 -20.10 -1.65 -22.27
C ASP A 43 -18.70 -1.22 -21.81
N MET A 44 -18.55 -1.00 -20.52
CA MET A 44 -17.25 -0.97 -19.89
C MET A 44 -16.64 -2.37 -19.96
N ILE A 45 -15.40 -2.45 -20.45
CA ILE A 45 -14.59 -3.66 -20.41
C ILE A 45 -13.20 -3.40 -19.80
N ASP A 46 -12.91 -2.14 -19.46
CA ASP A 46 -11.69 -1.71 -18.79
C ASP A 46 -12.02 -1.25 -17.37
N HIS A 47 -11.61 -2.05 -16.39
CA HIS A 47 -11.89 -1.80 -14.98
C HIS A 47 -10.62 -1.56 -14.16
N ILE A 48 -10.69 -0.62 -13.21
CA ILE A 48 -9.68 -0.43 -12.18
C ILE A 48 -10.17 -1.14 -10.92
N ILE A 49 -9.37 -2.09 -10.45
CA ILE A 49 -9.60 -2.86 -9.23
C ILE A 49 -8.47 -2.56 -8.27
N VAL A 50 -8.79 -2.36 -7.00
CA VAL A 50 -7.81 -2.10 -5.94
C VAL A 50 -7.95 -3.11 -4.82
N SER A 51 -6.84 -3.44 -4.16
CA SER A 51 -6.85 -4.29 -2.97
C SER A 51 -7.45 -3.54 -1.76
N ASN A 52 -7.79 -4.27 -0.71
CA ASN A 52 -8.29 -3.73 0.55
C ASN A 52 -7.30 -2.74 1.19
N GLU A 53 -5.98 -2.92 1.05
CA GLU A 53 -4.96 -2.00 1.56
C GLU A 53 -5.00 -0.64 0.87
N LEU A 54 -5.24 -0.62 -0.44
CA LEU A 54 -5.31 0.63 -1.22
C LEU A 54 -6.72 1.24 -1.22
N SER A 55 -7.74 0.44 -0.88
CA SER A 55 -9.16 0.83 -0.99
C SER A 55 -9.50 2.12 -0.23
N SER A 56 -8.85 2.38 0.92
CA SER A 56 -9.07 3.59 1.73
C SER A 56 -8.45 4.85 1.12
N SER A 57 -7.55 4.70 0.15
CA SER A 57 -6.90 5.80 -0.55
C SER A 57 -7.70 6.26 -1.78
N TYR A 58 -8.68 5.48 -2.23
CA TYR A 58 -9.53 5.86 -3.36
C TYR A 58 -10.41 7.09 -3.02
N ILE A 59 -10.41 8.08 -3.91
CA ILE A 59 -11.27 9.26 -3.80
C ILE A 59 -12.64 8.93 -4.41
N SER A 60 -13.66 8.76 -3.58
CA SER A 60 -15.00 8.41 -4.04
C SER A 60 -15.54 9.38 -5.09
N GLY A 61 -16.09 8.85 -6.19
CA GLY A 61 -16.65 9.64 -7.29
C GLY A 61 -15.62 10.22 -8.26
N SER A 62 -14.32 9.94 -8.09
CA SER A 62 -13.26 10.47 -8.95
C SER A 62 -13.01 9.64 -10.22
N VAL A 63 -13.87 8.68 -10.53
CA VAL A 63 -13.68 7.79 -11.69
C VAL A 63 -14.20 8.44 -12.95
N GLY A 64 -13.65 8.07 -14.09
CA GLY A 64 -14.16 8.54 -15.37
C GLY A 64 -13.59 7.79 -16.55
N VAL A 65 -14.16 8.09 -17.72
CA VAL A 65 -13.76 7.55 -19.01
C VAL A 65 -13.62 8.67 -20.03
N GLY A 66 -12.52 8.66 -20.76
CA GLY A 66 -12.02 9.77 -21.58
C GLY A 66 -12.68 9.94 -22.94
N THR A 67 -13.95 9.55 -23.10
CA THR A 67 -14.63 9.55 -24.41
C THR A 67 -14.55 10.90 -25.10
N SER A 68 -14.91 11.99 -24.40
CA SER A 68 -14.94 13.34 -24.98
C SER A 68 -13.54 13.89 -25.19
N THR A 69 -12.62 13.67 -24.26
CA THR A 69 -11.23 14.15 -24.40
C THR A 69 -10.54 13.48 -25.57
N SER A 70 -10.65 12.15 -25.70
CA SER A 70 -10.03 11.41 -26.80
C SER A 70 -10.59 11.82 -28.16
N LEU A 71 -11.92 11.92 -28.29
CA LEU A 71 -12.56 12.19 -29.59
C LEU A 71 -12.48 13.66 -30.03
N ASN A 72 -12.43 14.61 -29.08
CA ASN A 72 -12.46 16.03 -29.40
C ASN A 72 -11.07 16.64 -29.63
N PHE A 73 -10.03 16.10 -28.99
CA PHE A 73 -8.68 16.68 -29.05
C PHE A 73 -7.72 15.90 -29.96
N ILE A 74 -8.02 14.65 -30.29
CA ILE A 74 -7.17 13.81 -31.15
C ILE A 74 -7.99 13.38 -32.36
N GLY A 75 -7.70 13.99 -33.50
CA GLY A 75 -8.33 13.63 -34.78
C GLY A 75 -8.13 12.15 -35.08
N ALA A 76 -9.21 11.46 -35.47
CA ALA A 76 -9.20 10.05 -35.85
C ALA A 76 -8.69 9.09 -34.76
N TYR A 77 -8.77 9.45 -33.47
CA TYR A 77 -8.27 8.68 -32.31
C TYR A 77 -8.52 7.16 -32.39
N LEU A 78 -9.77 6.76 -32.66
CA LEU A 78 -10.19 5.35 -32.72
C LEU A 78 -9.52 4.54 -33.85
N SER A 79 -8.94 5.21 -34.85
CA SER A 79 -8.27 4.58 -35.99
C SER A 79 -6.75 4.78 -36.02
N THR A 80 -6.22 5.77 -35.30
CA THR A 80 -4.78 6.12 -35.36
C THR A 80 -4.06 5.93 -34.04
N THR A 81 -4.77 5.80 -32.91
CA THR A 81 -4.17 5.71 -31.57
C THR A 81 -4.56 4.40 -30.88
N THR A 82 -5.86 4.19 -30.62
CA THR A 82 -6.41 2.97 -30.01
C THR A 82 -7.94 3.02 -30.07
N ASP A 83 -8.59 1.87 -30.09
CA ASP A 83 -10.04 1.74 -29.94
C ASP A 83 -10.53 1.77 -28.48
N HIS A 84 -9.63 1.86 -27.50
CA HIS A 84 -9.96 1.99 -26.07
C HIS A 84 -9.84 3.45 -25.59
N PHE A 85 -10.78 3.89 -24.76
CA PHE A 85 -10.73 5.17 -24.08
C PHE A 85 -9.99 5.05 -22.74
N PRO A 86 -9.21 6.07 -22.33
CA PRO A 86 -8.58 6.09 -21.02
C PRO A 86 -9.63 6.00 -19.91
N VAL A 87 -9.42 5.09 -18.97
CA VAL A 87 -10.20 4.98 -17.74
C VAL A 87 -9.32 5.42 -16.58
N TRP A 88 -9.84 6.26 -15.69
CA TRP A 88 -9.09 6.75 -14.54
C TRP A 88 -9.85 6.63 -13.24
N ALA A 89 -9.07 6.65 -12.16
CA ALA A 89 -9.49 6.84 -10.78
C ALA A 89 -8.44 7.71 -10.08
N SER A 90 -8.83 8.45 -9.07
CA SER A 90 -7.92 9.30 -8.28
C SER A 90 -7.75 8.70 -6.90
N PHE A 91 -6.53 8.79 -6.41
CA PHE A 91 -6.14 8.25 -5.11
C PHE A 91 -5.48 9.35 -4.30
N ASN A 92 -5.92 9.50 -3.06
CA ASN A 92 -5.20 10.23 -2.03
C ASN A 92 -4.60 9.19 -1.09
N PRO A 93 -3.31 8.83 -1.25
CA PRO A 93 -2.66 7.93 -0.30
C PRO A 93 -2.73 8.58 1.08
N LYS A 94 -3.61 8.07 1.95
CA LYS A 94 -3.69 8.50 3.35
C LYS A 94 -2.36 8.18 4.00
N ARG A 95 -1.46 9.17 4.04
CA ARG A 95 -0.16 9.14 4.74
C ARG A 95 0.49 7.76 4.77
N ILE A 96 0.73 7.13 3.62
CA ILE A 96 1.97 6.36 3.56
C ILE A 96 3.02 7.45 3.64
N SER A 97 3.60 7.62 4.83
CA SER A 97 4.67 8.60 5.05
C SER A 97 5.85 8.16 4.20
N THR A 98 5.88 8.65 2.96
CA THR A 98 7.01 8.44 2.04
C THR A 98 8.21 9.28 2.44
N SER A 99 7.99 10.26 3.33
CA SER A 99 9.03 10.99 4.05
C SER A 99 9.17 10.38 5.45
N THR A 100 10.38 9.95 5.81
CA THR A 100 10.76 9.78 7.21
C THR A 100 11.29 11.13 7.68
N ARG A 101 10.63 11.72 8.68
CA ARG A 101 11.29 12.73 9.50
C ARG A 101 12.17 11.99 10.49
N GLU A 102 13.48 12.06 10.33
CA GLU A 102 14.37 11.47 11.33
C GLU A 102 14.08 12.07 12.71
N LEU A 103 14.15 11.23 13.74
CA LEU A 103 13.97 11.72 15.10
C LEU A 103 15.05 12.76 15.44
N PRO A 104 14.72 13.79 16.27
CA PRO A 104 15.70 14.80 16.67
C PRO A 104 16.97 14.19 17.25
N MET A 105 18.09 14.90 17.11
CA MET A 105 19.38 14.51 17.67
C MET A 105 19.21 14.21 19.17
N GLY A 106 19.65 13.03 19.62
CA GLY A 106 19.43 12.57 21.00
C GLY A 106 18.25 11.61 21.19
N GLN A 107 17.30 11.54 20.26
CA GLN A 107 16.22 10.53 20.24
C GLN A 107 16.46 9.43 19.21
N GLY A 108 15.62 8.40 19.18
CA GLY A 108 15.74 7.28 18.24
C GLY A 108 16.50 6.09 18.77
N ILE A 109 16.70 5.10 17.90
CA ILE A 109 17.46 3.88 18.20
C ILE A 109 18.94 4.26 18.27
N LYS A 110 19.58 3.94 19.39
CA LYS A 110 21.00 4.20 19.65
C LYS A 110 21.84 3.03 19.22
N ASN A 111 21.61 1.87 19.82
CA ASN A 111 22.35 0.65 19.55
C ASN A 111 21.40 -0.53 19.39
N VAL A 112 21.83 -1.51 18.59
CA VAL A 112 21.18 -2.81 18.50
C VAL A 112 22.24 -3.89 18.48
N TYR A 113 22.18 -4.83 19.41
CA TYR A 113 23.17 -5.88 19.52
C TYR A 113 22.59 -7.17 20.12
N PRO A 114 23.18 -8.34 19.82
CA PRO A 114 24.20 -8.55 18.79
C PRO A 114 23.63 -8.36 17.38
N ASN A 115 24.45 -7.89 16.44
CA ASN A 115 24.13 -7.86 15.01
C ASN A 115 25.37 -8.30 14.22
N PRO A 116 25.39 -9.48 13.57
CA PRO A 116 24.26 -10.42 13.43
C PRO A 116 23.78 -11.05 14.75
N THR A 117 22.50 -11.41 14.84
CA THR A 117 21.89 -12.11 16.00
C THR A 117 21.60 -13.58 15.69
N SER A 118 21.59 -14.43 16.72
CA SER A 118 21.05 -15.81 16.66
C SER A 118 19.56 -15.90 16.99
N GLY A 119 18.93 -14.81 17.44
CA GLY A 119 17.51 -14.80 17.79
C GLY A 119 17.14 -13.76 18.84
N VAL A 120 18.01 -13.48 19.81
CA VAL A 120 17.72 -12.48 20.85
C VAL A 120 18.49 -11.19 20.59
N LEU A 121 17.80 -10.07 20.65
CA LEU A 121 18.32 -8.73 20.38
C LEU A 121 18.07 -7.81 21.57
N THR A 122 19.05 -6.95 21.86
CA THR A 122 18.92 -5.82 22.76
C THR A 122 18.86 -4.54 21.94
N ILE A 123 17.81 -3.75 22.14
CA ILE A 123 17.57 -2.48 21.45
C ILE A 123 17.67 -1.36 22.49
N GLU A 124 18.65 -0.48 22.32
CA GLU A 124 18.80 0.74 23.11
C GLU A 124 18.21 1.92 22.36
N PHE A 125 17.33 2.70 22.99
CA PHE A 125 16.67 3.84 22.37
C PHE A 125 16.33 4.94 23.38
N ALA A 126 16.11 6.14 22.88
CA ALA A 126 15.64 7.28 23.67
C ALA A 126 14.47 7.97 22.95
N LEU A 127 13.50 8.46 23.71
CA LEU A 127 12.30 9.13 23.21
C LEU A 127 11.82 10.16 24.23
N ASP A 128 11.17 11.24 23.78
CA ASP A 128 10.60 12.30 24.64
C ASP A 128 9.08 12.45 24.44
N THR A 129 8.49 11.49 23.75
CA THR A 129 7.07 11.42 23.40
C THR A 129 6.70 9.96 23.26
N GLU A 130 5.40 9.65 23.33
CA GLU A 130 4.91 8.31 23.03
C GLU A 130 5.34 7.84 21.64
N GLY A 131 5.55 6.54 21.50
CA GLY A 131 6.01 5.93 20.27
C GLY A 131 5.64 4.46 20.13
N LEU A 132 6.03 3.87 19.01
CA LEU A 132 5.84 2.46 18.68
C LEU A 132 7.19 1.88 18.25
N LEU A 133 7.63 0.83 18.93
CA LEU A 133 8.79 0.05 18.54
C LEU A 133 8.32 -1.23 17.85
N GLU A 134 8.81 -1.47 16.63
CA GLU A 134 8.46 -2.65 15.85
C GLU A 134 9.70 -3.34 15.28
N VAL A 135 9.61 -4.67 15.13
CA VAL A 135 10.56 -5.47 14.36
C VAL A 135 9.79 -6.20 13.28
N ARG A 136 10.19 -6.00 12.01
CA ARG A 136 9.53 -6.57 10.83
C ARG A 136 10.53 -7.25 9.92
N ASN A 137 10.12 -8.28 9.20
CA ASN A 137 10.91 -8.79 8.08
C ASN A 137 10.77 -7.89 6.84
N LEU A 138 11.54 -8.15 5.78
CA LEU A 138 11.49 -7.37 4.54
C LEU A 138 10.17 -7.50 3.76
N LEU A 139 9.33 -8.49 4.07
CA LEU A 139 7.97 -8.64 3.52
C LEU A 139 6.94 -7.83 4.32
N GLY A 140 7.36 -7.11 5.36
CA GLY A 140 6.48 -6.29 6.21
C GLY A 140 5.77 -7.04 7.34
N ILE A 141 6.04 -8.35 7.50
CA ILE A 141 5.47 -9.16 8.59
C ILE A 141 6.08 -8.70 9.91
N THR A 142 5.21 -8.29 10.85
CA THR A 142 5.60 -7.85 12.19
C THR A 142 5.85 -9.04 13.10
N LEU A 143 7.06 -9.12 13.67
CA LEU A 143 7.46 -10.11 14.67
C LEU A 143 7.34 -9.59 16.10
N PHE A 144 7.53 -8.29 16.29
CA PHE A 144 7.43 -7.63 17.59
C PHE A 144 6.81 -6.24 17.40
N SER A 145 5.94 -5.85 18.34
CA SER A 145 5.33 -4.52 18.38
C SER A 145 5.04 -4.12 19.82
N GLN A 146 5.50 -2.94 20.24
CA GLN A 146 5.29 -2.42 21.58
C GLN A 146 5.00 -0.93 21.56
N LYS A 147 3.86 -0.54 22.15
CA LYS A 147 3.58 0.88 22.44
C LYS A 147 4.43 1.34 23.62
N LEU A 148 5.13 2.46 23.41
CA LEU A 148 6.02 3.07 24.38
C LEU A 148 5.40 4.37 24.89
N LYS A 149 5.33 4.52 26.21
CA LYS A 149 5.00 5.80 26.84
C LYS A 149 6.19 6.75 26.77
N ASN A 150 5.90 8.05 26.83
CA ASN A 150 6.92 9.07 27.01
C ASN A 150 7.75 8.77 28.27
N ALA A 151 9.07 8.69 28.11
CA ALA A 151 10.01 8.52 29.19
C ALA A 151 11.39 9.01 28.73
N GLU A 152 11.89 10.06 29.37
CA GLU A 152 13.20 10.64 29.09
C GLU A 152 14.33 9.66 29.42
N GLY A 153 15.45 9.81 28.71
CA GLY A 153 16.66 9.01 28.93
C GLY A 153 16.79 7.78 28.03
N LEU A 154 17.89 7.05 28.22
CA LEU A 154 18.20 5.83 27.48
C LEU A 154 17.42 4.65 28.06
N ARG A 155 16.81 3.87 27.19
CA ARG A 155 15.99 2.70 27.53
C ARG A 155 16.46 1.50 26.75
N THR A 156 16.19 0.33 27.32
CA THR A 156 16.57 -0.95 26.74
C THR A 156 15.34 -1.84 26.60
N GLN A 157 15.17 -2.45 25.43
CA GLN A 157 14.16 -3.48 25.18
C GLN A 157 14.85 -4.73 24.63
N ILE A 158 14.56 -5.87 25.25
CA ILE A 158 14.99 -7.19 24.75
C ILE A 158 13.87 -7.73 23.85
N VAL A 159 14.22 -8.20 22.67
CA VAL A 159 13.30 -8.79 21.69
C VAL A 159 13.82 -10.15 21.29
N ASP A 160 12.94 -11.15 21.36
CA ASP A 160 13.21 -12.50 20.90
C ASP A 160 12.54 -12.75 19.54
N ILE A 161 13.38 -13.01 18.54
CA ILE A 161 13.03 -13.40 17.17
C ILE A 161 13.64 -14.76 16.81
N ALA A 162 13.99 -15.61 17.79
CA ALA A 162 14.63 -16.91 17.54
C ALA A 162 13.81 -17.82 16.62
N ALA A 163 12.48 -17.76 16.73
CA ALA A 163 11.56 -18.52 15.88
C ALA A 163 11.47 -18.00 14.43
N ALA A 164 12.04 -16.83 14.13
CA ALA A 164 12.03 -16.27 12.79
C ALA A 164 13.15 -16.87 11.91
N SER A 165 12.89 -16.99 10.61
CA SER A 165 13.88 -17.48 9.64
C SER A 165 15.15 -16.63 9.62
N SER A 166 16.29 -17.21 9.22
CA SER A 166 17.49 -16.41 8.96
C SER A 166 17.23 -15.40 7.84
N GLY A 167 17.76 -14.18 7.96
CA GLY A 167 17.49 -13.11 7.01
C GLY A 167 17.64 -11.71 7.58
N LEU A 168 17.14 -10.73 6.83
CA LEU A 168 17.19 -9.30 7.18
C LEU A 168 15.89 -8.84 7.84
N TYR A 169 16.04 -7.94 8.81
CA TYR A 169 14.94 -7.40 9.60
C TYR A 169 15.10 -5.89 9.80
N LEU A 170 13.98 -5.18 9.76
CA LEU A 170 13.88 -3.76 10.05
C LEU A 170 13.36 -3.56 11.46
N ILE A 171 14.09 -2.76 12.24
CA ILE A 171 13.64 -2.24 13.52
C ILE A 171 13.24 -0.79 13.31
N THR A 172 12.01 -0.45 13.69
CA THR A 172 11.47 0.89 13.51
C THR A 172 10.97 1.42 14.84
N LEU A 173 11.45 2.59 15.24
CA LEU A 173 10.89 3.39 16.32
C LEU A 173 10.17 4.60 15.74
N SER A 174 8.84 4.61 15.81
CA SER A 174 8.01 5.70 15.30
C SER A 174 7.41 6.52 16.44
N THR A 175 7.44 7.84 16.32
CA THR A 175 6.76 8.77 17.23
C THR A 175 6.02 9.85 16.44
N ALA A 176 5.24 10.70 17.12
CA ALA A 176 4.63 11.87 16.48
C ALA A 176 5.66 12.86 15.90
N LYS A 177 6.92 12.81 16.37
CA LYS A 177 8.00 13.71 15.93
C LYS A 177 8.83 13.14 14.79
N GLY A 178 8.81 11.83 14.55
CA GLY A 178 9.64 11.23 13.53
C GLY A 178 9.78 9.72 13.65
N VAL A 179 10.65 9.16 12.84
CA VAL A 179 10.95 7.73 12.80
C VAL A 179 12.47 7.54 12.88
N SER A 180 12.91 6.45 13.50
CA SER A 180 14.29 5.97 13.45
C SER A 180 14.28 4.50 13.06
N THR A 181 15.11 4.13 12.08
CA THR A 181 15.15 2.78 11.52
C THR A 181 16.56 2.18 11.62
N ARG A 182 16.64 0.89 11.90
CA ARG A 182 17.87 0.08 11.82
C ARG A 182 17.60 -1.22 11.08
N LEU A 183 18.55 -1.63 10.24
CA LEU A 183 18.56 -2.94 9.61
C LEU A 183 19.45 -3.87 10.43
N ILE A 184 18.96 -5.06 10.74
CA ILE A 184 19.73 -6.12 11.40
C ILE A 184 19.66 -7.41 10.60
N SER A 185 20.63 -8.28 10.85
CA SER A 185 20.69 -9.62 10.26
C SER A 185 20.53 -10.69 11.35
N LYS A 186 19.70 -11.69 11.07
CA LYS A 186 19.59 -12.93 11.87
C LYS A 186 20.26 -14.07 11.10
N MET A 187 21.16 -14.77 11.77
CA MET A 187 21.81 -15.98 11.28
C MET A 187 20.99 -17.22 11.65
#